data_AF-A0A2R6E5U1-F1
#
_entry.id   AF-A0A2R6E5U1-F1
#
_cell.length_a   1.000
_cell.length_b   1.000
_cell.length_c   1.000
_cell.angle_alpha   90.00
_cell.angle_beta   90.00
_cell.angle_gamma   90.00
#
_symmetry.space_group_name_H-M   'P 1'
#
loop_
_entity.id
_entity.type
_entity.pdbx_description
1 polymer ?
#
loop_
_entity_poly.entity_id
_entity_poly.type
_entity_poly.pdbx_seq_one_letter_code
_entity_poly.pdbx_strand_id
1 'polypeptide(L)'
;EMLVTAPVQGSTYPDLREAAAERAGASGLDVFPVGAVVPLMNGYRYADLVEVVAAAKRGLPESAPVHLFGAGHPMMFALAAALGCDLFDSAAYASYARDDRYMTVRTTEHLEDLEQFPCSCPVCVEHTPEELRETDADERERLLAEHNLYVSFGEIRTVRQAIRRGNLLELVEARARSHPAMLDGYRALLDHAGQLERTDRVSKDTFFYLSGDSPRRPEVLRHHERLDRVEPDGERVLLTEGSASDDFDESWRVRPPFGPYPRALSDVYPLTAELPDRLDDAAYEAAAEGVARFVAANPDVAFTLNHEDWPASALAAVPEDVECWNLDG
;
A
#
# COMPACT_ATOMS: atom_id res chain seq x y z
N GLU A 1 21.39 24.13 17.92
CA GLU A 1 20.01 24.29 18.43
C GLU A 1 19.43 22.89 18.63
N MET A 2 18.59 22.67 19.65
CA MET A 2 18.05 21.35 19.98
C MET A 2 16.64 21.22 19.38
N LEU A 3 16.39 20.15 18.63
CA LEU A 3 15.05 19.87 18.08
C LEU A 3 14.11 19.43 19.21
N VAL A 4 12.86 19.91 19.17
CA VAL A 4 11.83 19.66 20.18
C VAL A 4 10.64 18.95 19.56
N THR A 5 10.08 17.98 20.29
CA THR A 5 8.94 17.19 19.83
C THR A 5 7.60 17.79 20.27
N ALA A 6 6.58 17.64 19.43
CA ALA A 6 5.18 17.99 19.70
C ALA A 6 4.29 16.74 19.52
N PRO A 7 4.14 15.90 20.56
CA PRO A 7 3.41 14.63 20.41
C PRO A 7 1.92 14.83 20.15
N VAL A 8 1.43 14.22 19.07
CA VAL A 8 0.02 14.14 18.72
C VAL A 8 -0.63 13.01 19.51
N GLN A 9 -1.66 13.37 20.29
CA GLN A 9 -2.46 12.47 21.12
C GLN A 9 -3.95 12.54 20.69
N GLY A 10 -4.80 11.71 21.28
CA GLY A 10 -6.23 11.67 20.92
C GLY A 10 -6.87 10.27 20.97
N SER A 11 -6.18 9.28 21.55
CA SER A 11 -6.65 7.88 21.59
C SER A 11 -6.98 7.36 20.18
N THR A 12 -8.08 6.63 20.00
CA THR A 12 -8.57 6.13 18.72
C THR A 12 -9.70 7.01 18.14
N TYR A 13 -9.79 8.29 18.55
CA TYR A 13 -10.79 9.23 18.04
C TYR A 13 -10.19 10.08 16.91
N PRO A 14 -10.57 9.88 15.64
CA PRO A 14 -9.95 10.55 14.50
C PRO A 14 -10.06 12.07 14.54
N ASP A 15 -11.20 12.60 14.98
CA ASP A 15 -11.46 14.04 15.14
C ASP A 15 -10.50 14.68 16.16
N LEU A 16 -10.26 14.00 17.29
CA LEU A 16 -9.30 14.47 18.29
C LEU A 16 -7.86 14.38 17.79
N ARG A 17 -7.52 13.34 17.02
CA ARG A 17 -6.18 13.18 16.42
C ARG A 17 -5.88 14.29 15.42
N GLU A 18 -6.82 14.58 14.53
CA GLU A 18 -6.70 15.64 13.54
C GLU A 18 -6.58 17.01 14.20
N ALA A 19 -7.46 17.33 15.15
CA ALA A 19 -7.40 18.60 15.88
C ALA A 19 -6.15 18.74 16.77
N ALA A 20 -5.60 17.64 17.29
CA ALA A 20 -4.34 17.67 18.04
C ALA A 20 -3.15 17.88 17.10
N ALA A 21 -3.15 17.23 15.93
CA ALA A 21 -2.16 17.39 14.88
C ALA A 21 -2.12 18.83 14.33
N GLU A 22 -3.26 19.46 14.07
CA GLU A 22 -3.33 20.86 13.63
C GLU A 22 -2.65 21.81 14.63
N ARG A 23 -2.98 21.66 15.93
CA ARG A 23 -2.38 22.46 17.00
C ARG A 23 -0.89 22.20 17.13
N ALA A 24 -0.47 20.93 16.99
CA ALA A 24 0.94 20.57 17.01
C ALA A 24 1.66 21.21 15.82
N GLY A 25 1.17 21.05 14.60
CA GLY A 25 1.76 21.64 13.39
C GLY A 25 1.87 23.17 13.43
N ALA A 26 0.94 23.85 14.11
CA ALA A 26 0.96 25.29 14.31
C ALA A 26 1.90 25.78 15.44
N SER A 27 2.49 24.87 16.23
CA SER A 27 3.30 25.23 17.40
C SER A 27 4.69 25.80 17.09
N GLY A 28 5.19 25.61 15.86
CA GLY A 28 6.56 25.98 15.47
C GLY A 28 7.64 25.02 16.00
N LEU A 29 7.25 23.84 16.49
CA LEU A 29 8.16 22.78 16.92
C LEU A 29 8.58 21.87 15.75
N ASP A 30 9.55 20.98 15.98
CA ASP A 30 10.35 20.39 14.90
C ASP A 30 9.90 19.00 14.45
N VAL A 31 9.45 18.15 15.39
CA VAL A 31 9.12 16.74 15.12
C VAL A 31 7.80 16.40 15.79
N PHE A 32 6.96 15.60 15.12
CA PHE A 32 5.59 15.35 15.54
C PHE A 32 5.32 13.87 15.80
N PRO A 33 5.63 13.36 17.00
CA PRO A 33 5.37 11.95 17.32
C PRO A 33 3.87 11.64 17.38
N VAL A 34 3.43 10.55 16.77
CA VAL A 34 2.09 9.99 16.98
C VAL A 34 2.17 9.03 18.16
N GLY A 35 1.64 9.47 19.31
CA GLY A 35 1.75 8.75 20.58
C GLY A 35 0.54 7.90 20.95
N ALA A 36 0.68 7.13 22.04
CA ALA A 36 -0.35 6.25 22.60
C ALA A 36 -0.83 5.13 21.65
N VAL A 37 0.02 4.73 20.70
CA VAL A 37 -0.28 3.66 19.72
C VAL A 37 0.36 2.31 20.04
N VAL A 38 1.26 2.25 21.03
CA VAL A 38 1.90 1.00 21.49
C VAL A 38 0.88 -0.10 21.82
N PRO A 39 -0.23 0.17 22.55
CA PRO A 39 -1.24 -0.85 22.82
C PRO A 39 -1.93 -1.38 21.56
N LEU A 40 -2.07 -0.56 20.51
CA LEU A 40 -2.64 -1.01 19.23
C LEU A 40 -1.70 -1.98 18.54
N MET A 41 -0.41 -1.66 18.50
CA MET A 41 0.61 -2.52 17.88
C MET A 41 0.75 -3.86 18.63
N ASN A 42 0.81 -3.83 19.97
CA ASN A 42 0.86 -5.05 20.78
C ASN A 42 -0.41 -5.91 20.65
N GLY A 43 -1.56 -5.27 20.44
CA GLY A 43 -2.84 -5.93 20.22
C GLY A 43 -3.10 -6.34 18.77
N TYR A 44 -2.13 -6.20 17.87
CA TYR A 44 -2.29 -6.45 16.43
C TYR A 44 -3.47 -5.67 15.82
N ARG A 45 -3.72 -4.44 16.28
CA ARG A 45 -4.81 -3.57 15.82
C ARG A 45 -4.31 -2.60 14.76
N TYR A 46 -3.80 -3.13 13.64
CA TYR A 46 -3.16 -2.31 12.60
C TYR A 46 -4.14 -1.45 11.79
N ALA A 47 -5.40 -1.87 11.65
CA ALA A 47 -6.44 -1.00 11.08
C ALA A 47 -6.67 0.25 11.94
N ASP A 48 -6.80 0.09 13.27
CA ASP A 48 -6.91 1.25 14.18
C ASP A 48 -5.65 2.13 14.17
N LEU A 49 -4.46 1.53 14.02
CA LEU A 49 -3.21 2.27 13.86
C LEU A 49 -3.25 3.14 12.60
N VAL A 50 -3.71 2.59 11.48
CA VAL A 50 -3.89 3.31 10.21
C VAL A 50 -4.83 4.49 10.40
N GLU A 51 -6.02 4.29 11.00
CA GLU A 51 -6.97 5.38 11.25
C GLU A 51 -6.37 6.51 12.07
N VAL A 52 -5.66 6.17 13.15
CA VAL A 52 -5.00 7.14 14.03
C VAL A 52 -3.93 7.94 13.29
N VAL A 53 -3.08 7.27 12.50
CA VAL A 53 -1.99 7.93 11.79
C VAL A 53 -2.53 8.75 10.61
N ALA A 54 -3.48 8.22 9.83
CA ALA A 54 -4.10 8.93 8.72
C ALA A 54 -4.77 10.23 9.20
N ALA A 55 -5.49 10.19 10.33
CA ALA A 55 -6.07 11.38 10.96
C ALA A 55 -5.02 12.38 11.44
N ALA A 56 -3.95 11.92 12.10
CA ALA A 56 -2.85 12.80 12.48
C ALA A 56 -2.18 13.46 11.26
N LYS A 57 -1.99 12.72 10.16
CA LYS A 57 -1.40 13.25 8.92
C LYS A 57 -2.30 14.27 8.22
N ARG A 58 -3.63 14.21 8.37
CA ARG A 58 -4.52 15.26 7.84
C ARG A 58 -4.37 16.60 8.56
N GLY A 59 -4.14 16.58 9.87
CA GLY A 59 -3.94 17.80 10.65
C GLY A 59 -2.51 18.36 10.58
N LEU A 60 -1.51 17.53 10.25
CA LEU A 60 -0.12 17.94 10.17
C LEU A 60 0.23 18.52 8.79
N PRO A 61 1.12 19.52 8.71
CA PRO A 61 1.71 19.94 7.44
C PRO A 61 2.41 18.78 6.73
N GLU A 62 2.38 18.74 5.40
CA GLU A 62 3.03 17.68 4.62
C GLU A 62 4.55 17.59 4.85
N SER A 63 5.19 18.72 5.15
CA SER A 63 6.62 18.82 5.45
C SER A 63 7.00 18.39 6.88
N ALA A 64 6.02 18.04 7.72
CA ALA A 64 6.23 17.71 9.12
C ALA A 64 6.85 16.31 9.28
N PRO A 65 8.02 16.16 9.93
CA PRO A 65 8.58 14.85 10.25
C PRO A 65 7.73 14.13 11.30
N VAL A 66 7.26 12.93 10.98
CA VAL A 66 6.38 12.15 11.84
C VAL A 66 7.13 10.97 12.45
N HIS A 67 7.07 10.88 13.78
CA HIS A 67 7.64 9.78 14.54
C HIS A 67 6.54 8.84 15.02
N LEU A 68 6.54 7.57 14.58
CA LEU A 68 5.59 6.60 15.10
C LEU A 68 6.11 5.99 16.40
N PHE A 69 5.59 6.46 17.53
CA PHE A 69 6.15 6.18 18.85
C PHE A 69 5.95 4.71 19.26
N GLY A 70 7.05 4.02 19.55
CA GLY A 70 7.12 2.62 19.96
C GLY A 70 6.90 1.61 18.82
N ALA A 71 6.92 2.05 17.57
CA ALA A 71 6.87 1.17 16.40
C ALA A 71 8.24 0.54 16.16
N GLY A 72 8.51 -0.55 16.88
CA GLY A 72 9.84 -1.16 16.93
C GLY A 72 10.02 -2.48 16.18
N HIS A 73 8.96 -3.03 15.59
CA HIS A 73 8.99 -4.34 14.92
C HIS A 73 9.00 -4.18 13.38
N PRO A 74 9.88 -4.89 12.65
CA PRO A 74 10.06 -4.68 11.20
C PRO A 74 8.80 -4.95 10.36
N MET A 75 7.93 -5.85 10.81
CA MET A 75 6.67 -6.20 10.11
C MET A 75 5.81 -4.99 9.71
N MET A 76 5.80 -3.91 10.51
CA MET A 76 4.96 -2.74 10.25
C MET A 76 5.67 -1.59 9.51
N PHE A 77 6.98 -1.67 9.27
CA PHE A 77 7.74 -0.53 8.74
C PHE A 77 7.26 -0.08 7.36
N ALA A 78 6.96 -1.01 6.46
CA ALA A 78 6.42 -0.67 5.14
C ALA A 78 5.07 0.04 5.25
N LEU A 79 4.15 -0.49 6.07
CA LEU A 79 2.83 0.09 6.28
C LEU A 79 2.91 1.50 6.90
N ALA A 80 3.71 1.66 7.95
CA ALA A 80 3.89 2.94 8.62
C ALA A 80 4.57 3.99 7.72
N ALA A 81 5.54 3.59 6.90
CA ALA A 81 6.15 4.47 5.91
C ALA A 81 5.14 4.89 4.82
N ALA A 82 4.26 3.97 4.39
CA ALA A 82 3.20 4.30 3.43
C ALA A 82 2.14 5.27 4.01
N LEU A 83 1.94 5.24 5.33
CA LEU A 83 1.15 6.24 6.06
C LEU A 83 1.90 7.59 6.22
N GLY A 84 3.16 7.69 5.79
CA GLY A 84 3.95 8.92 5.89
C GLY A 84 4.59 9.13 7.26
N CYS A 85 4.96 8.05 7.96
CA CYS A 85 5.85 8.09 9.13
C CYS A 85 7.32 8.02 8.71
N ASP A 86 8.17 8.81 9.35
CA ASP A 86 9.58 9.01 9.00
C ASP A 86 10.55 8.40 10.02
N LEU A 87 10.16 8.43 11.29
CA LEU A 87 10.99 7.99 12.42
C LEU A 87 10.32 6.85 13.18
N PHE A 88 11.16 5.95 13.70
CA PHE A 88 10.79 4.76 14.45
C PHE A 88 11.73 4.59 15.64
N ASP A 89 11.23 4.03 16.73
CA ASP A 89 12.03 3.64 17.90
C ASP A 89 11.68 2.21 18.32
N SER A 90 12.69 1.46 18.79
CA SER A 90 12.53 0.07 19.19
C SER A 90 13.20 -0.18 20.52
N ALA A 91 12.40 -0.48 21.54
CA ALA A 91 12.86 -1.25 22.70
C ALA A 91 12.69 -2.77 22.46
N ALA A 92 11.85 -3.13 21.47
CA ALA A 92 11.46 -4.50 21.18
C ALA A 92 12.66 -5.38 20.82
N TYR A 93 13.67 -4.87 20.10
CA TYR A 93 14.83 -5.67 19.70
C TYR A 93 15.55 -6.30 20.90
N ALA A 94 15.69 -5.54 21.99
CA ALA A 94 16.36 -5.98 23.21
C ALA A 94 15.42 -6.74 24.14
N SER A 95 14.18 -6.25 24.34
CA SER A 95 13.23 -6.96 25.20
C SER A 95 12.86 -8.33 24.64
N TYR A 96 12.79 -8.47 23.31
CA TYR A 96 12.50 -9.76 22.68
C TYR A 96 13.70 -10.70 22.81
N ALA A 97 14.91 -10.20 22.59
CA ALA A 97 16.13 -10.98 22.76
C ALA A 97 16.27 -11.55 24.19
N ARG A 98 15.92 -10.77 25.22
CA ARG A 98 15.90 -11.22 26.61
C ARG A 98 14.90 -12.36 26.86
N ASP A 99 13.82 -12.40 26.11
CA ASP A 99 12.80 -13.44 26.16
C ASP A 99 13.05 -14.58 25.14
N ASP A 100 14.28 -14.71 24.64
CA ASP A 100 14.68 -15.69 23.61
C ASP A 100 13.81 -15.62 22.33
N ARG A 101 13.39 -14.41 21.95
CA ARG A 101 12.58 -14.13 20.76
C ARG A 101 13.39 -13.56 19.60
N TYR A 102 13.18 -14.16 18.44
CA TYR A 102 13.82 -13.90 17.16
C TYR A 102 12.86 -13.15 16.22
N MET A 103 13.23 -11.94 15.80
CA MET A 103 12.42 -11.16 14.86
C MET A 103 12.66 -11.59 13.42
N THR A 104 11.58 -11.62 12.64
CA THR A 104 11.61 -11.65 11.18
C THR A 104 10.82 -10.45 10.63
N VAL A 105 10.94 -10.20 9.33
CA VAL A 105 10.07 -9.20 8.67
C VAL A 105 8.60 -9.62 8.63
N ARG A 106 8.28 -10.88 8.98
CA ARG A 106 6.93 -11.45 8.93
C ARG A 106 6.28 -11.62 10.29
N THR A 107 7.07 -11.95 11.31
CA THR A 107 6.60 -12.32 12.66
C THR A 107 7.75 -12.30 13.68
N THR A 108 7.44 -12.63 14.92
CA THR A 108 8.42 -12.99 15.95
C THR A 108 8.29 -14.48 16.25
N GLU A 109 9.41 -15.18 16.41
CA GLU A 109 9.48 -16.62 16.70
C GLU A 109 10.27 -16.83 18.00
N HIS A 110 9.99 -17.91 18.73
CA HIS A 110 10.84 -18.31 19.85
C HIS A 110 12.04 -19.08 19.33
N LEU A 111 13.22 -18.84 19.89
CA LEU A 111 14.44 -19.53 19.49
C LEU A 111 14.31 -21.05 19.67
N GLU A 112 13.56 -21.52 20.66
CA GLU A 112 13.31 -22.95 20.89
C GLU A 112 12.60 -23.64 19.71
N ASP A 113 11.80 -22.90 18.94
CA ASP A 113 11.02 -23.44 17.82
C ASP A 113 11.78 -23.44 16.47
N LEU A 114 12.94 -22.77 16.40
CA LEU A 114 13.68 -22.61 15.16
C LEU A 114 14.58 -23.80 14.83
N GLU A 115 14.32 -24.50 13.73
CA GLU A 115 15.26 -25.53 13.24
C GLU A 115 16.38 -24.92 12.38
N GLN A 116 16.12 -23.78 11.74
CA GLN A 116 17.06 -23.05 10.88
C GLN A 116 16.84 -21.55 11.07
N PHE A 117 17.89 -20.74 10.90
CA PHE A 117 17.72 -19.29 10.82
C PHE A 117 17.32 -18.85 9.41
N PRO A 118 16.15 -18.24 9.20
CA PRO A 118 15.74 -17.70 7.90
C PRO A 118 16.35 -16.31 7.64
N CYS A 119 17.65 -16.14 7.91
CA CYS A 119 18.36 -14.88 7.77
C CYS A 119 19.81 -15.10 7.36
N SER A 120 20.43 -14.06 6.77
CA SER A 120 21.83 -14.06 6.35
C SER A 120 22.62 -12.93 6.99
N CYS A 121 22.22 -12.47 8.19
CA CYS A 121 23.01 -11.52 8.97
C CYS A 121 24.26 -12.22 9.56
N PRO A 122 25.28 -11.47 10.02
CA PRO A 122 26.49 -12.06 10.60
C PRO A 122 26.20 -13.14 11.66
N VAL A 123 25.26 -12.88 12.57
CA VAL A 123 24.84 -13.86 13.60
C VAL A 123 24.31 -15.16 12.97
N CYS A 124 23.36 -15.06 12.04
CA CYS A 124 22.69 -16.23 11.47
C CYS A 124 23.56 -17.02 10.48
N VAL A 125 24.66 -16.44 9.99
CA VAL A 125 25.64 -17.14 9.14
C VAL A 125 26.68 -17.87 9.98
N GLU A 126 27.05 -17.32 11.13
CA GLU A 126 28.08 -17.89 12.01
C GLU A 126 27.53 -18.92 13.01
N HIS A 127 26.22 -18.90 13.27
CA HIS A 127 25.58 -19.77 14.25
C HIS A 127 24.33 -20.47 13.72
N THR A 128 24.02 -21.60 14.32
CA THR A 128 22.75 -22.33 14.18
C THR A 128 21.83 -22.07 15.38
N PRO A 129 20.51 -22.34 15.27
CA PRO A 129 19.61 -22.23 16.40
C PRO A 129 20.00 -23.12 17.59
N GLU A 130 20.52 -24.33 17.33
CA GLU A 130 20.99 -25.24 18.38
C GLU A 130 22.18 -24.64 19.15
N GLU A 131 23.21 -24.18 18.44
CA GLU A 131 24.38 -23.53 19.06
C GLU A 131 23.99 -22.29 19.87
N LEU A 132 23.06 -21.47 19.36
CA LEU A 132 22.60 -20.29 20.08
C LEU A 132 21.88 -20.66 21.40
N ARG A 133 21.10 -21.75 21.43
CA ARG A 133 20.43 -22.22 22.67
C ARG A 133 21.40 -22.72 23.72
N GLU A 134 22.49 -23.34 23.29
CA GLU A 134 23.53 -23.88 24.18
C GLU A 134 24.48 -22.81 24.74
N THR A 135 24.47 -21.62 24.15
CA THR A 135 25.25 -20.47 24.60
C THR A 135 24.73 -19.92 25.93
N ASP A 136 25.60 -19.25 26.70
CA ASP A 136 25.19 -18.58 27.94
C ASP A 136 24.12 -17.51 27.70
N ALA A 137 23.30 -17.25 28.72
CA ALA A 137 22.13 -16.39 28.58
C ALA A 137 22.46 -14.95 28.16
N ASP A 138 23.57 -14.39 28.66
CA ASP A 138 23.97 -13.01 28.36
C ASP A 138 24.44 -12.90 26.89
N GLU A 139 25.24 -13.85 26.43
CA GLU A 139 25.70 -13.90 25.04
C GLU A 139 24.56 -14.23 24.06
N ARG A 140 23.63 -15.11 24.45
CA ARG A 140 22.43 -15.39 23.66
C ARG A 140 21.52 -14.16 23.51
N GLU A 141 21.26 -13.43 24.61
CA GLU A 141 20.53 -12.13 24.56
C GLU A 141 21.27 -11.15 23.64
N ARG A 142 22.60 -11.05 23.73
CA ARG A 142 23.40 -10.18 22.86
C ARG A 142 23.26 -10.53 21.37
N LEU A 143 23.42 -11.80 21.01
CA LEU A 143 23.36 -12.28 19.63
C LEU A 143 21.95 -12.13 19.04
N LEU A 144 20.90 -12.46 19.80
CA LEU A 144 19.51 -12.24 19.37
C LEU A 144 19.20 -10.74 19.21
N ALA A 145 19.68 -9.89 20.12
CA ALA A 145 19.48 -8.44 19.99
C ALA A 145 20.20 -7.88 18.76
N GLU A 146 21.41 -8.36 18.46
CA GLU A 146 22.17 -7.99 17.26
C GLU A 146 21.44 -8.41 15.99
N HIS A 147 20.95 -9.66 15.93
CA HIS A 147 20.10 -10.14 14.85
C HIS A 147 18.84 -9.28 14.68
N ASN A 148 18.10 -9.00 15.75
CA ASN A 148 16.87 -8.21 15.71
C ASN A 148 17.12 -6.79 15.17
N LEU A 149 18.28 -6.20 15.48
CA LEU A 149 18.72 -4.93 14.88
C LEU A 149 19.04 -5.08 13.39
N TYR A 150 19.76 -6.14 12.99
CA TYR A 150 20.07 -6.38 11.57
C TYR A 150 18.80 -6.49 10.72
N VAL A 151 17.79 -7.23 11.18
CA VAL A 151 16.50 -7.36 10.48
C VAL A 151 15.80 -6.02 10.41
N SER A 152 15.75 -5.28 11.52
CA SER A 152 15.09 -3.97 11.57
C SER A 152 15.73 -2.96 10.61
N PHE A 153 17.05 -2.79 10.66
CA PHE A 153 17.77 -1.89 9.74
C PHE A 153 17.74 -2.39 8.30
N GLY A 154 17.76 -3.72 8.10
CA GLY A 154 17.58 -4.34 6.79
C GLY A 154 16.25 -3.94 6.16
N GLU A 155 15.16 -4.05 6.92
CA GLU A 155 13.83 -3.71 6.43
C GLU A 155 13.69 -2.21 6.17
N ILE A 156 14.24 -1.33 7.02
CA ILE A 156 14.27 0.12 6.73
C ILE A 156 15.00 0.42 5.41
N ARG A 157 16.11 -0.27 5.11
CA ARG A 157 16.80 -0.11 3.81
C ARG A 157 15.91 -0.58 2.64
N THR A 158 15.21 -1.69 2.79
CA THR A 158 14.26 -2.21 1.80
C THR A 158 13.13 -1.21 1.53
N VAL A 159 12.51 -0.67 2.59
CA VAL A 159 11.45 0.35 2.50
C VAL A 159 11.94 1.60 1.78
N ARG A 160 13.12 2.13 2.15
CA ARG A 160 13.71 3.30 1.49
C ARG A 160 13.99 3.05 0.01
N GLN A 161 14.43 1.85 -0.34
CA GLN A 161 14.66 1.49 -1.73
C GLN A 161 13.33 1.39 -2.51
N ALA A 162 12.28 0.86 -1.89
CA ALA A 162 10.96 0.76 -2.50
C ALA A 162 10.34 2.14 -2.77
N ILE A 163 10.48 3.08 -1.83
CA ILE A 163 10.08 4.49 -2.02
C ILE A 163 10.79 5.11 -3.24
N ARG A 164 12.10 4.89 -3.39
CA ARG A 164 12.87 5.44 -4.52
C ARG A 164 12.42 4.91 -5.87
N ARG A 165 12.11 3.61 -5.96
CA ARG A 165 11.55 3.00 -7.17
C ARG A 165 10.08 3.38 -7.39
N GLY A 166 9.36 3.73 -6.33
CA GLY A 166 7.94 4.00 -6.38
C GLY A 166 7.10 2.71 -6.35
N ASN A 167 7.60 1.66 -5.70
CA ASN A 167 6.89 0.39 -5.52
C ASN A 167 6.67 0.05 -4.03
N LEU A 168 6.45 1.09 -3.21
CA LEU A 168 6.21 0.92 -1.78
C LEU A 168 4.91 0.15 -1.50
N LEU A 169 3.85 0.40 -2.27
CA LEU A 169 2.55 -0.27 -2.05
C LEU A 169 2.63 -1.77 -2.37
N GLU A 170 3.42 -2.18 -3.38
CA GLU A 170 3.74 -3.59 -3.62
C GLU A 170 4.47 -4.22 -2.43
N LEU A 171 5.42 -3.48 -1.83
CA LEU A 171 6.12 -3.95 -0.63
C LEU A 171 5.15 -4.10 0.55
N VAL A 172 4.28 -3.11 0.80
CA VAL A 172 3.23 -3.16 1.83
C VAL A 172 2.35 -4.38 1.61
N GLU A 173 1.87 -4.58 0.38
CA GLU A 173 0.99 -5.67 0.02
C GLU A 173 1.64 -7.05 0.24
N ALA A 174 2.92 -7.18 -0.09
CA ALA A 174 3.70 -8.39 0.17
C ALA A 174 3.90 -8.65 1.68
N ARG A 175 4.11 -7.60 2.48
CA ARG A 175 4.22 -7.69 3.96
C ARG A 175 2.87 -7.96 4.61
N ALA A 176 1.78 -7.41 4.09
CA ALA A 176 0.43 -7.57 4.61
C ALA A 176 0.00 -9.04 4.69
N ARG A 177 0.48 -9.86 3.75
CA ARG A 177 0.24 -11.32 3.70
C ARG A 177 0.99 -12.13 4.76
N SER A 178 1.75 -11.50 5.65
CA SER A 178 2.40 -12.21 6.76
C SER A 178 1.44 -12.54 7.90
N HIS A 179 0.35 -11.77 8.08
CA HIS A 179 -0.57 -11.93 9.20
C HIS A 179 -1.95 -11.33 8.89
N PRO A 180 -3.08 -11.94 9.28
CA PRO A 180 -4.43 -11.41 9.02
C PRO A 180 -4.63 -9.96 9.47
N ALA A 181 -4.17 -9.61 10.67
CA ALA A 181 -4.25 -8.23 11.13
C ALA A 181 -3.42 -7.23 10.31
N MET A 182 -2.30 -7.66 9.71
CA MET A 182 -1.55 -6.79 8.80
C MET A 182 -2.30 -6.59 7.49
N LEU A 183 -3.04 -7.61 7.04
CA LEU A 183 -3.97 -7.49 5.91
C LEU A 183 -5.11 -6.51 6.22
N ASP A 184 -5.67 -6.54 7.43
CA ASP A 184 -6.66 -5.54 7.87
C ASP A 184 -6.06 -4.13 7.85
N GLY A 185 -4.82 -3.96 8.32
CA GLY A 185 -4.08 -2.70 8.24
C GLY A 185 -3.86 -2.23 6.79
N TYR A 186 -3.50 -3.14 5.88
CA TYR A 186 -3.36 -2.81 4.46
C TYR A 186 -4.69 -2.38 3.83
N ARG A 187 -5.78 -3.07 4.13
CA ARG A 187 -7.10 -2.71 3.61
C ARG A 187 -7.59 -1.38 4.15
N ALA A 188 -7.34 -1.09 5.43
CA ALA A 188 -7.60 0.23 6.00
C ALA A 188 -6.75 1.31 5.31
N LEU A 189 -5.48 1.04 4.99
CA LEU A 189 -4.63 1.99 4.24
C LEU A 189 -5.26 2.34 2.88
N LEU A 190 -5.80 1.34 2.19
CA LEU A 190 -6.46 1.51 0.89
C LEU A 190 -7.80 2.26 0.99
N ASP A 191 -8.50 2.20 2.13
CA ASP A 191 -9.69 3.05 2.37
C ASP A 191 -9.33 4.54 2.40
N HIS A 192 -8.05 4.88 2.63
CA HIS A 192 -7.51 6.24 2.54
C HIS A 192 -6.85 6.53 1.18
N ALA A 193 -7.17 5.79 0.10
CA ALA A 193 -6.57 6.00 -1.23
C ALA A 193 -6.63 7.45 -1.72
N GLY A 194 -7.75 8.16 -1.51
CA GLY A 194 -7.86 9.58 -1.86
C GLY A 194 -6.96 10.52 -1.04
N GLN A 195 -6.58 10.13 0.17
CA GLN A 195 -5.56 10.84 0.95
C GLN A 195 -4.15 10.56 0.44
N LEU A 196 -3.86 9.31 0.09
CA LEU A 196 -2.56 8.91 -0.46
C LEU A 196 -2.31 9.53 -1.83
N GLU A 197 -3.33 9.55 -2.71
CA GLU A 197 -3.27 10.05 -4.08
C GLU A 197 -2.66 11.46 -4.16
N ARG A 198 -3.03 12.35 -3.23
CA ARG A 198 -2.57 13.75 -3.21
C ARG A 198 -1.05 13.92 -3.19
N THR A 199 -0.36 12.97 -2.56
CA THR A 199 1.11 12.97 -2.43
C THR A 199 1.79 11.89 -3.25
N ASP A 200 0.99 11.04 -3.91
CA ASP A 200 1.49 9.92 -4.66
C ASP A 200 2.12 10.39 -5.98
N ARG A 201 3.25 9.81 -6.38
CA ARG A 201 3.98 10.25 -7.58
C ARG A 201 3.20 9.90 -8.84
N VAL A 202 3.03 10.87 -9.74
CA VAL A 202 2.33 10.69 -11.03
C VAL A 202 2.99 9.64 -11.94
N SER A 203 4.30 9.45 -11.82
CA SER A 203 5.06 8.44 -12.56
C SER A 203 6.03 7.72 -11.63
N LYS A 204 6.03 6.39 -11.74
CA LYS A 204 6.81 5.43 -10.94
C LYS A 204 7.32 4.30 -11.85
N ASP A 205 7.99 3.34 -11.24
CA ASP A 205 8.27 2.04 -11.86
C ASP A 205 6.95 1.26 -12.11
N THR A 206 7.05 0.07 -12.67
CA THR A 206 5.90 -0.75 -13.06
C THR A 206 4.91 -1.01 -11.92
N PHE A 207 3.61 -0.81 -12.18
CA PHE A 207 2.52 -1.24 -11.31
C PHE A 207 2.36 -2.76 -11.40
N PHE A 208 2.34 -3.45 -10.26
CA PHE A 208 2.08 -4.89 -10.21
C PHE A 208 0.72 -5.19 -9.59
N TYR A 209 -0.12 -5.90 -10.33
CA TYR A 209 -1.36 -6.47 -9.83
C TYR A 209 -1.07 -7.76 -9.05
N LEU A 210 -1.24 -7.72 -7.73
CA LEU A 210 -0.86 -8.82 -6.82
C LEU A 210 -2.03 -9.43 -6.02
N SER A 211 -3.21 -8.78 -6.02
CA SER A 211 -4.50 -9.30 -5.56
C SER A 211 -5.64 -8.36 -5.94
N GLY A 212 -6.88 -8.79 -5.69
CA GLY A 212 -8.07 -7.94 -5.67
C GLY A 212 -8.07 -6.76 -4.69
N ASP A 213 -6.99 -6.53 -3.94
CA ASP A 213 -6.79 -5.26 -3.21
C ASP A 213 -6.03 -4.22 -4.08
N SER A 214 -5.29 -4.66 -5.11
CA SER A 214 -4.55 -3.80 -6.05
C SER A 214 -5.43 -2.76 -6.79
N PRO A 215 -6.68 -3.06 -7.19
CA PRO A 215 -7.59 -2.07 -7.77
C PRO A 215 -7.87 -0.86 -6.87
N ARG A 216 -7.77 -1.01 -5.54
CA ARG A 216 -8.09 0.06 -4.57
C ARG A 216 -6.93 1.03 -4.35
N ARG A 217 -5.82 0.88 -5.09
CA ARG A 217 -4.63 1.72 -4.93
C ARG A 217 -4.79 3.10 -5.58
N PRO A 218 -4.03 4.11 -5.13
CA PRO A 218 -4.14 5.49 -5.61
C PRO A 218 -3.93 5.66 -7.13
N GLU A 219 -3.14 4.79 -7.77
CA GLU A 219 -2.91 4.82 -9.21
C GLU A 219 -4.20 4.62 -10.02
N VAL A 220 -5.03 3.67 -9.59
CA VAL A 220 -6.28 3.32 -10.26
C VAL A 220 -7.30 4.44 -10.03
N LEU A 221 -7.43 4.89 -8.78
CA LEU A 221 -8.25 6.05 -8.42
C LEU A 221 -7.89 7.28 -9.27
N ARG A 222 -6.60 7.62 -9.35
CA ARG A 222 -6.10 8.74 -10.16
C ARG A 222 -6.43 8.57 -11.64
N HIS A 223 -6.27 7.36 -12.18
CA HIS A 223 -6.60 7.09 -13.58
C HIS A 223 -8.09 7.36 -13.83
N HIS A 224 -8.96 6.81 -12.99
CA HIS A 224 -10.41 7.03 -13.07
C HIS A 224 -10.77 8.51 -12.96
N GLU A 225 -10.22 9.25 -11.98
CA GLU A 225 -10.46 10.69 -11.83
C GLU A 225 -9.97 11.53 -13.03
N ARG A 226 -9.02 11.01 -13.81
CA ARG A 226 -8.53 11.68 -15.03
C ARG A 226 -9.37 11.39 -16.26
N LEU A 227 -10.24 10.37 -16.23
CA LEU A 227 -11.17 10.09 -17.32
C LEU A 227 -12.13 11.26 -17.55
N ASP A 228 -12.48 12.00 -16.50
CA ASP A 228 -13.30 13.22 -16.58
C ASP A 228 -12.63 14.38 -17.36
N ARG A 229 -11.34 14.25 -17.71
CA ARG A 229 -10.52 15.30 -18.33
C ARG A 229 -10.22 15.03 -19.80
N VAL A 230 -10.70 13.89 -20.32
CA VAL A 230 -10.46 13.47 -21.69
C VAL A 230 -11.80 13.22 -22.36
N GLU A 231 -11.92 13.71 -23.58
CA GLU A 231 -13.12 13.60 -24.40
C GLU A 231 -12.72 12.84 -25.68
N PRO A 232 -13.53 11.90 -26.16
CA PRO A 232 -13.32 11.30 -27.46
C PRO A 232 -13.67 12.31 -28.56
N ASP A 233 -13.06 12.15 -29.74
CA ASP A 233 -13.31 13.01 -30.89
C ASP A 233 -14.53 12.53 -31.72
N GLY A 234 -14.94 11.28 -31.54
CA GLY A 234 -16.00 10.61 -32.32
C GLY A 234 -17.36 10.51 -31.63
N GLU A 235 -18.43 10.34 -32.42
CA GLU A 235 -19.80 10.12 -31.91
C GLU A 235 -20.05 8.65 -31.55
N ARG A 236 -19.31 7.72 -32.15
CA ARG A 236 -19.34 6.28 -31.89
C ARG A 236 -17.97 5.76 -31.51
N VAL A 237 -17.79 5.38 -30.24
CA VAL A 237 -16.50 5.00 -29.68
C VAL A 237 -16.50 3.54 -29.24
N LEU A 238 -15.51 2.78 -29.73
CA LEU A 238 -15.25 1.41 -29.30
C LEU A 238 -14.26 1.40 -28.14
N LEU A 239 -14.66 0.87 -26.98
CA LEU A 239 -13.77 0.55 -25.86
C LEU A 239 -13.40 -0.93 -25.98
N THR A 240 -12.13 -1.29 -26.16
CA THR A 240 -11.79 -2.69 -26.43
C THR A 240 -10.46 -3.18 -25.83
N GLU A 241 -10.46 -4.42 -25.34
CA GLU A 241 -9.23 -5.15 -24.99
C GLU A 241 -8.46 -5.62 -26.25
N GLY A 242 -9.17 -5.76 -27.38
CA GLY A 242 -8.64 -6.22 -28.65
C GLY A 242 -8.18 -5.14 -29.63
N SER A 243 -8.29 -5.47 -30.92
CA SER A 243 -7.90 -4.61 -32.04
C SER A 243 -8.87 -3.45 -32.26
N ALA A 244 -8.40 -2.38 -32.89
CA ALA A 244 -9.28 -1.29 -33.33
C ALA A 244 -10.23 -1.80 -34.44
N SER A 245 -11.35 -1.11 -34.63
CA SER A 245 -12.29 -1.37 -35.71
C SER A 245 -12.56 -0.10 -36.50
N ASP A 246 -12.65 -0.24 -37.83
CA ASP A 246 -13.01 0.85 -38.76
C ASP A 246 -14.53 1.14 -38.77
N ASP A 247 -15.33 0.34 -38.07
CA ASP A 247 -16.80 0.52 -37.96
C ASP A 247 -17.20 1.61 -36.95
N PHE A 248 -16.21 2.17 -36.25
CA PHE A 248 -16.34 3.19 -35.20
C PHE A 248 -15.51 4.41 -35.56
N ASP A 249 -15.92 5.59 -35.08
CA ASP A 249 -15.19 6.83 -35.30
C ASP A 249 -13.86 6.84 -34.56
N GLU A 250 -13.82 6.19 -33.40
CA GLU A 250 -12.63 6.08 -32.55
C GLU A 250 -12.60 4.74 -31.79
N SER A 251 -11.40 4.24 -31.50
CA SER A 251 -11.17 3.02 -30.72
C SER A 251 -10.20 3.24 -29.57
N TRP A 252 -10.69 3.11 -28.34
CA TRP A 252 -9.91 3.18 -27.10
C TRP A 252 -9.55 1.77 -26.61
N ARG A 253 -8.45 1.67 -25.88
CA ARG A 253 -8.08 0.44 -25.19
C ARG A 253 -8.85 0.37 -23.87
N VAL A 254 -9.16 -0.84 -23.42
CA VAL A 254 -9.56 -1.12 -22.05
C VAL A 254 -8.52 -2.02 -21.42
N ARG A 255 -8.13 -1.74 -20.17
CA ARG A 255 -7.19 -2.58 -19.41
C ARG A 255 -7.60 -2.65 -17.95
N PRO A 256 -7.93 -3.84 -17.41
CA PRO A 256 -8.12 -4.01 -15.97
C PRO A 256 -6.83 -3.71 -15.17
N PRO A 257 -6.91 -3.10 -13.96
CA PRO A 257 -8.10 -2.55 -13.31
C PRO A 257 -8.43 -1.09 -13.70
N PHE A 258 -7.72 -0.52 -14.67
CA PHE A 258 -7.82 0.91 -15.00
C PHE A 258 -9.08 1.28 -15.78
N GLY A 259 -9.51 0.44 -16.72
CA GLY A 259 -10.62 0.77 -17.63
C GLY A 259 -10.14 1.43 -18.92
N PRO A 260 -10.92 2.35 -19.53
CA PRO A 260 -10.64 2.87 -20.86
C PRO A 260 -9.45 3.85 -20.88
N TYR A 261 -8.73 3.91 -22.00
CA TYR A 261 -7.71 4.92 -22.28
C TYR A 261 -7.42 5.05 -23.79
N PRO A 262 -6.96 6.23 -24.27
CA PRO A 262 -6.58 6.43 -25.66
C PRO A 262 -5.39 5.53 -26.04
N ARG A 263 -5.42 4.94 -27.24
CA ARG A 263 -4.35 4.06 -27.73
C ARG A 263 -2.95 4.68 -27.65
N ALA A 264 -2.85 6.00 -27.83
CA ALA A 264 -1.59 6.74 -27.73
C ALA A 264 -0.93 6.69 -26.34
N LEU A 265 -1.67 6.32 -25.29
CA LEU A 265 -1.17 6.24 -23.91
C LEU A 265 -0.74 4.81 -23.49
N SER A 266 -0.74 3.84 -24.41
CA SER A 266 -0.45 2.43 -24.09
C SER A 266 0.92 2.20 -23.42
N ASP A 267 1.91 3.04 -23.72
CA ASP A 267 3.27 2.95 -23.20
C ASP A 267 3.54 3.91 -22.02
N VAL A 268 2.47 4.44 -21.40
CA VAL A 268 2.54 5.42 -20.31
C VAL A 268 2.13 4.80 -18.99
N TYR A 269 2.87 5.07 -17.92
CA TYR A 269 2.49 4.66 -16.55
C TYR A 269 1.12 5.26 -16.14
N PRO A 270 0.22 4.50 -15.49
CA PRO A 270 0.37 3.11 -15.03
C PRO A 270 -0.11 2.05 -16.03
N LEU A 271 -0.43 2.42 -17.27
CA LEU A 271 -1.02 1.55 -18.30
C LEU A 271 -0.05 0.48 -18.84
N THR A 272 1.23 0.56 -18.44
CA THR A 272 2.25 -0.48 -18.62
C THR A 272 2.30 -1.51 -17.48
N ALA A 273 1.24 -1.60 -16.66
CA ALA A 273 1.14 -2.51 -15.52
C ALA A 273 1.37 -3.98 -15.90
N GLU A 274 2.03 -4.75 -15.04
CA GLU A 274 2.12 -6.21 -15.20
C GLU A 274 0.96 -6.86 -14.45
N LEU A 275 0.25 -7.73 -15.17
CA LEU A 275 -0.96 -8.42 -14.72
C LEU A 275 -0.73 -9.93 -14.84
N PRO A 276 -1.26 -10.74 -13.91
CA PRO A 276 -1.28 -12.19 -14.10
C PRO A 276 -2.29 -12.58 -15.19
N ASP A 277 -2.05 -13.70 -15.87
CA ASP A 277 -3.00 -14.26 -16.85
C ASP A 277 -4.35 -14.66 -16.20
N ARG A 278 -4.36 -14.84 -14.88
CA ARG A 278 -5.55 -15.19 -14.09
C ARG A 278 -5.92 -14.03 -13.18
N LEU A 279 -6.66 -13.08 -13.71
CA LEU A 279 -7.23 -11.99 -12.94
C LEU A 279 -8.42 -12.46 -12.09
N ASP A 280 -8.62 -11.79 -10.97
CA ASP A 280 -9.81 -11.93 -10.15
C ASP A 280 -10.87 -10.89 -10.53
N ASP A 281 -12.12 -11.12 -10.12
CA ASP A 281 -13.27 -10.30 -10.49
C ASP A 281 -13.07 -8.81 -10.15
N ALA A 282 -12.34 -8.49 -9.08
CA ALA A 282 -12.12 -7.11 -8.65
C ALA A 282 -11.33 -6.29 -9.68
N ALA A 283 -10.48 -6.92 -10.49
CA ALA A 283 -9.81 -6.23 -11.59
C ALA A 283 -10.81 -5.73 -12.62
N TYR A 284 -11.73 -6.61 -13.04
CA TYR A 284 -12.73 -6.31 -14.06
C TYR A 284 -13.79 -5.35 -13.52
N GLU A 285 -14.20 -5.50 -12.27
CA GLU A 285 -15.14 -4.60 -11.60
C GLU A 285 -14.59 -3.16 -11.57
N ALA A 286 -13.32 -2.97 -11.20
CA ALA A 286 -12.70 -1.64 -11.23
C ALA A 286 -12.54 -1.09 -12.68
N ALA A 287 -12.28 -1.96 -13.66
CA ALA A 287 -12.25 -1.55 -15.05
C ALA A 287 -13.63 -1.06 -15.52
N ALA A 288 -14.70 -1.77 -15.12
CA ALA A 288 -16.08 -1.42 -15.41
C ALA A 288 -16.50 -0.09 -14.74
N GLU A 289 -16.06 0.17 -13.50
CA GLU A 289 -16.23 1.47 -12.85
C GLU A 289 -15.56 2.60 -13.67
N GLY A 290 -14.36 2.36 -14.19
CA GLY A 290 -13.67 3.27 -15.09
C GLY A 290 -14.46 3.52 -16.39
N VAL A 291 -15.03 2.47 -16.99
CA VAL A 291 -15.92 2.58 -18.17
C VAL A 291 -17.15 3.43 -17.82
N ALA A 292 -17.86 3.11 -16.74
CA ALA A 292 -19.06 3.81 -16.31
C ALA A 292 -18.79 5.31 -16.09
N ARG A 293 -17.65 5.64 -15.48
CA ARG A 293 -17.23 7.03 -15.27
C ARG A 293 -16.96 7.75 -16.58
N PHE A 294 -16.22 7.12 -17.50
CA PHE A 294 -15.91 7.71 -18.80
C PHE A 294 -17.18 7.96 -19.64
N VAL A 295 -18.13 7.03 -19.62
CA VAL A 295 -19.43 7.18 -20.29
C VAL A 295 -20.23 8.32 -19.67
N ALA A 296 -20.31 8.39 -18.34
CA ALA A 296 -21.02 9.46 -17.64
C ALA A 296 -20.44 10.86 -17.92
N ALA A 297 -19.14 10.97 -18.17
CA ALA A 297 -18.49 12.22 -18.57
C ALA A 297 -18.79 12.64 -20.02
N ASN A 298 -19.25 11.71 -20.86
CA ASN A 298 -19.45 11.91 -22.30
C ASN A 298 -20.86 11.48 -22.75
N PRO A 299 -21.94 12.13 -22.27
CA PRO A 299 -23.32 11.67 -22.45
C PRO A 299 -23.85 11.71 -23.89
N ASP A 300 -23.18 12.46 -24.77
CA ASP A 300 -23.59 12.62 -26.18
C ASP A 300 -22.90 11.61 -27.11
N VAL A 301 -22.08 10.70 -26.56
CA VAL A 301 -21.28 9.71 -27.31
C VAL A 301 -21.87 8.31 -27.13
N ALA A 302 -22.02 7.58 -28.23
CA ALA A 302 -22.43 6.18 -28.20
C ALA A 302 -21.21 5.26 -27.98
N PHE A 303 -21.24 4.47 -26.91
CA PHE A 303 -20.16 3.57 -26.55
C PHE A 303 -20.50 2.10 -26.78
N THR A 304 -19.51 1.35 -27.27
CA THR A 304 -19.53 -0.12 -27.30
C THR A 304 -18.32 -0.65 -26.53
N LEU A 305 -18.54 -1.52 -25.56
CA LEU A 305 -17.50 -2.23 -24.82
C LEU A 305 -17.29 -3.62 -25.42
N ASN A 306 -16.10 -3.88 -25.94
CA ASN A 306 -15.70 -5.17 -26.49
C ASN A 306 -14.64 -5.84 -25.60
N HIS A 307 -15.09 -6.80 -24.80
CA HIS A 307 -14.37 -7.37 -23.66
C HIS A 307 -14.00 -8.85 -23.87
N GLU A 308 -13.04 -9.36 -23.11
CA GLU A 308 -12.59 -10.77 -23.12
C GLU A 308 -13.16 -11.50 -21.89
N ASP A 309 -14.37 -12.09 -22.04
CA ASP A 309 -15.00 -12.94 -21.01
C ASP A 309 -15.11 -12.32 -19.59
N TRP A 310 -15.46 -11.03 -19.50
CA TRP A 310 -15.65 -10.35 -18.20
C TRP A 310 -16.71 -11.04 -17.32
N PRO A 311 -16.49 -11.10 -15.99
CA PRO A 311 -17.45 -11.70 -15.08
C PRO A 311 -18.76 -10.90 -15.05
N ALA A 312 -19.85 -11.60 -14.76
CA ALA A 312 -21.19 -10.99 -14.71
C ALA A 312 -21.29 -9.83 -13.70
N SER A 313 -20.49 -9.85 -12.62
CA SER A 313 -20.43 -8.75 -11.65
C SER A 313 -19.86 -7.47 -12.25
N ALA A 314 -18.82 -7.56 -13.08
CA ALA A 314 -18.24 -6.42 -13.79
C ALA A 314 -19.20 -5.88 -14.85
N LEU A 315 -19.83 -6.76 -15.64
CA LEU A 315 -20.80 -6.34 -16.66
C LEU A 315 -22.03 -5.64 -16.05
N ALA A 316 -22.44 -6.03 -14.84
CA ALA A 316 -23.52 -5.36 -14.12
C ALA A 316 -23.18 -3.91 -13.68
N ALA A 317 -21.89 -3.56 -13.64
CA ALA A 317 -21.44 -2.19 -13.34
C ALA A 317 -21.30 -1.32 -14.59
N VAL A 318 -21.36 -1.91 -15.79
CA VAL A 318 -21.35 -1.17 -17.05
C VAL A 318 -22.73 -0.54 -17.29
N PRO A 319 -22.83 0.75 -17.68
CA PRO A 319 -24.12 1.39 -17.94
C PRO A 319 -24.95 0.69 -19.03
N GLU A 320 -26.28 0.68 -18.87
CA GLU A 320 -27.21 -0.04 -19.78
C GLU A 320 -27.22 0.48 -21.22
N ASP A 321 -26.80 1.73 -21.43
CA ASP A 321 -26.68 2.39 -22.74
C ASP A 321 -25.36 2.06 -23.47
N VAL A 322 -24.45 1.33 -22.82
CA VAL A 322 -23.23 0.80 -23.45
C VAL A 322 -23.51 -0.58 -24.04
N GLU A 323 -23.33 -0.72 -25.34
CA GLU A 323 -23.44 -2.04 -25.99
C GLU A 323 -22.23 -2.92 -25.62
N CYS A 324 -22.46 -4.14 -25.11
CA CYS A 324 -21.38 -5.04 -24.71
C CYS A 324 -21.22 -6.21 -25.69
N TRP A 325 -20.01 -6.40 -26.22
CA TRP A 325 -19.62 -7.51 -27.09
C TRP A 325 -18.53 -8.34 -26.41
N ASN A 326 -18.61 -9.66 -26.59
CA ASN A 326 -17.60 -10.58 -26.08
C ASN A 326 -16.68 -11.01 -27.24
N LEU A 327 -15.37 -10.89 -27.05
CA LEU A 327 -14.35 -11.29 -28.02
C LEU A 327 -14.24 -12.80 -28.20
N ASP A 328 -14.59 -13.58 -27.18
CA ASP A 328 -14.45 -15.04 -27.17
C ASP A 328 -15.73 -15.76 -27.65
N GLY A 329 -16.79 -15.01 -28.04
CA GLY A 329 -18.12 -15.53 -28.36
C GLY A 329 -18.69 -15.07 -29.70
#